data_AF-A0A956ZXJ9-F1
#
_entry.id   AF-A0A956ZXJ9-F1
#
_cell.length_a   1.000
_cell.length_b   1.000
_cell.length_c   1.000
_cell.angle_alpha   90.00
_cell.angle_beta   90.00
_cell.angle_gamma   90.00
#
_symmetry.space_group_name_H-M   'P 1'
#
loop_
_entity.id
_entity.type
_entity.pdbx_description
1 polymer ?
#
loop_
_entity_poly.entity_id
_entity_poly.type
_entity_poly.pdbx_seq_one_letter_code
_entity_poly.pdbx_strand_id
1 'polypeptide(L)' 'MARDALFDLAVARALNYSQSLGIDLLEEKLEEKLEPWYKRTRFAYRIPLRNISKSLKSYPGDGFSWQGGEKGKWQKS' A
#
# COMPACT_ATOMS: atom_id res chain seq x y z
N MET A 1 -11.22 -1.07 -13.65
CA MET A 1 -12.18 -1.64 -12.69
C MET A 1 -11.56 -2.76 -11.84
N ALA A 2 -11.40 -4.00 -12.32
CA ALA A 2 -10.91 -5.10 -11.47
C ALA A 2 -9.44 -4.93 -11.01
N ARG A 3 -8.56 -4.40 -11.87
CA ARG A 3 -7.14 -4.13 -11.54
C ARG A 3 -6.98 -2.97 -10.56
N ASP A 4 -7.83 -1.95 -10.69
CA ASP A 4 -7.82 -0.78 -9.81
C ASP A 4 -8.25 -1.17 -8.39
N ALA A 5 -9.35 -1.93 -8.27
CA ALA A 5 -9.80 -2.46 -6.99
C ALA A 5 -8.77 -3.39 -6.33
N LEU A 6 -8.03 -4.19 -7.12
CA LEU A 6 -6.91 -4.99 -6.60
C LEU A 6 -5.77 -4.12 -6.07
N PHE A 7 -5.46 -3.01 -6.74
CA PHE A 7 -4.45 -2.06 -6.29
C PHE A 7 -4.87 -1.36 -5.00
N ASP A 8 -6.11 -0.86 -4.95
CA ASP A 8 -6.69 -0.22 -3.76
C ASP A 8 -6.65 -1.17 -2.56
N LEU A 9 -7.01 -2.44 -2.76
CA LEU A 9 -6.90 -3.48 -1.75
C LEU A 9 -5.45 -3.75 -1.33
N ALA A 10 -4.50 -3.77 -2.26
CA ALA A 10 -3.09 -3.97 -1.95
C ALA A 10 -2.53 -2.84 -1.08
N VAL A 11 -2.86 -1.58 -1.40
CA VAL A 11 -2.46 -0.40 -0.59
C VAL A 11 -3.07 -0.49 0.81
N ALA A 12 -4.36 -0.79 0.93
CA ALA A 12 -5.02 -0.93 2.23
C ALA A 12 -4.40 -2.04 3.09
N ARG A 13 -4.10 -3.20 2.50
CA ARG A 13 -3.48 -4.32 3.23
C ARG A 13 -2.03 -4.04 3.62
N ALA A 14 -1.27 -3.39 2.75
CA ALA A 14 0.10 -2.98 3.04
C ALA A 14 0.13 -1.93 4.16
N LEU A 15 -0.79 -0.96 4.16
CA LEU A 15 -0.93 0.04 5.21
C LEU A 15 -1.20 -0.61 6.57
N ASN A 16 -2.18 -1.51 6.64
CA ASN A 16 -2.50 -2.25 7.88
C ASN A 16 -1.29 -3.05 8.39
N TYR A 17 -0.56 -3.69 7.48
CA TYR A 17 0.67 -4.41 7.84
C TYR A 17 1.74 -3.47 8.39
N SER A 18 2.00 -2.33 7.74
CA SER A 18 2.96 -1.34 8.24
C SER A 18 2.59 -0.79 9.61
N GLN A 19 1.31 -0.45 9.83
CA GLN A 19 0.83 0.03 11.13
C GLN A 19 0.97 -1.04 12.22
N SER A 20 0.64 -2.30 11.92
CA SER A 20 0.76 -3.41 12.88
C SER A 20 2.19 -3.67 13.36
N LEU A 21 3.20 -3.32 12.55
CA LEU A 21 4.62 -3.49 12.85
C LEU A 21 5.31 -2.18 13.27
N GLY A 22 4.59 -1.05 13.30
CA GLY A 22 5.19 0.26 13.57
C GLY A 22 6.22 0.68 12.53
N ILE A 23 6.05 0.29 11.27
CA ILE A 23 6.94 0.67 10.17
C ILE A 23 6.70 2.14 9.82
N ASP A 24 7.76 2.94 9.83
CA ASP A 24 7.70 4.31 9.32
C ASP A 24 7.57 4.31 7.79
N LEU A 25 6.50 4.92 7.30
CA LEU A 25 6.19 5.01 5.86
C LEU A 25 7.13 5.96 5.12
N LEU A 26 7.80 6.88 5.81
CA LEU A 26 8.74 7.83 5.20
C LEU A 26 10.16 7.28 5.08
N GLU A 27 10.41 6.09 5.62
CA GLU A 27 11.72 5.46 5.61
C GLU A 27 12.17 5.09 4.19
N GLU A 28 13.47 5.27 3.92
CA GLU A 28 14.08 4.92 2.63
C GLU A 28 13.88 3.43 2.30
N LYS A 29 13.97 2.56 3.31
CA LYS A 29 13.88 1.09 3.21
C LYS A 29 12.46 0.54 3.30
N LEU A 30 11.42 1.37 3.10
CA LEU A 30 10.02 0.91 3.18
C LEU A 30 9.75 -0.31 2.27
N GLU A 31 10.31 -0.34 1.06
CA GLU A 31 10.14 -1.46 0.13
C GLU A 31 10.69 -2.78 0.68
N GLU A 32 11.90 -2.75 1.26
CA GLU A 32 12.52 -3.92 1.91
C GLU A 32 11.67 -4.42 3.09
N LYS A 33 11.10 -3.50 3.87
CA LYS A 33 10.24 -3.85 5.02
C LYS A 33 8.88 -4.41 4.60
N LEU A 34 8.36 -4.03 3.45
CA LEU A 34 7.11 -4.55 2.88
C LEU A 34 7.33 -5.86 2.10
N GLU A 35 8.55 -6.17 1.70
CA GLU A 35 8.87 -7.36 0.89
C GLU A 35 8.42 -8.68 1.54
N PRO A 36 8.56 -8.93 2.86
CA PRO A 36 8.05 -10.14 3.51
C PRO A 36 6.53 -10.29 3.38
N TRP A 37 5.78 -9.19 3.53
CA TRP A 37 4.33 -9.18 3.34
C TRP A 37 3.98 -9.44 1.88
N TYR A 38 4.66 -8.76 0.95
CA TYR A 38 4.43 -8.87 -0.47
C TYR A 38 4.66 -10.31 -0.97
N LYS A 39 5.72 -10.97 -0.48
CA LYS A 39 6.03 -12.37 -0.80
C LYS A 39 4.97 -13.36 -0.31
N ARG A 40 4.34 -13.08 0.83
CA ARG A 40 3.28 -13.92 1.42
C ARG A 40 1.90 -13.63 0.82
N THR A 41 1.72 -12.50 0.15
CA THR A 41 0.43 -12.03 -0.36
C THR A 41 0.29 -12.31 -1.86
N ARG A 42 -0.27 -13.48 -2.19
CA ARG A 42 -0.28 -14.02 -3.58
C ARG A 42 -0.88 -13.10 -4.64
N PHE A 43 -1.88 -12.29 -4.30
CA PHE A 43 -2.48 -11.36 -5.28
C PHE A 43 -1.63 -10.10 -5.51
N ALA A 44 -0.78 -9.74 -4.55
CA ALA A 44 0.07 -8.56 -4.63
C ALA A 44 1.10 -8.68 -5.76
N TYR A 45 1.52 -9.89 -6.14
CA TYR A 45 2.44 -10.14 -7.26
C TYR A 45 1.99 -9.58 -8.62
N ARG A 46 0.70 -9.27 -8.77
CA ARG A 46 0.15 -8.64 -9.99
C ARG A 46 0.38 -7.13 -10.04
N ILE A 47 0.91 -6.54 -8.96
CA ILE A 47 1.08 -5.10 -8.75
C ILE A 47 2.52 -4.85 -8.31
N PRO A 48 3.32 -4.03 -9.02
CA PRO A 48 4.68 -3.74 -8.59
C PRO A 48 4.73 -3.20 -7.15
N LEU A 49 5.54 -3.83 -6.28
CA LEU A 49 5.71 -3.40 -4.88
C LEU A 49 6.09 -1.91 -4.76
N ARG A 50 6.92 -1.43 -5.69
CA ARG A 50 7.31 -0.03 -5.81
C ARG A 50 6.14 0.94 -5.98
N ASN A 51 5.06 0.52 -6.63
CA ASN A 51 3.89 1.37 -6.80
C ASN A 51 3.09 1.46 -5.49
N ILE A 52 3.00 0.36 -4.75
CA ILE A 52 2.35 0.31 -3.43
C ILE A 52 3.15 1.17 -2.44
N SER A 53 4.47 1.02 -2.40
CA SER A 53 5.34 1.83 -1.51
C SER A 53 5.21 3.33 -1.79
N LYS A 54 5.15 3.71 -3.08
CA LYS A 54 4.96 5.10 -3.49
C LYS A 54 3.61 5.68 -3.02
N SER A 55 2.53 4.90 -3.09
CA SER A 55 1.23 5.32 -2.57
C SER A 55 1.24 5.44 -1.04
N LEU A 56 1.90 4.53 -0.33
CA LEU A 56 2.03 4.59 1.13
C LEU A 56 2.85 5.78 1.61
N LYS A 57 3.91 6.17 0.87
CA LYS A 57 4.71 7.37 1.19
C LYS A 57 3.90 8.68 1.16
N SER A 58 2.76 8.70 0.48
CA SER A 58 1.86 9.87 0.46
C SER A 58 0.71 9.76 1.45
N TYR A 59 0.72 8.77 2.35
CA TYR A 59 -0.34 8.55 3.32
C TYR A 59 -0.50 9.76 4.25
N PRO A 60 -1.69 10.40 4.29
CA PRO A 60 -1.91 11.61 5.08
C PRO A 60 -2.22 11.33 6.56
N GLY A 61 -2.34 10.07 6.96
CA GLY A 61 -2.72 9.67 8.32
C GLY A 61 -4.10 9.00 8.40
N ASP A 62 -4.54 8.74 9.63
CA ASP A 62 -5.76 7.98 9.91
C ASP A 62 -7.02 8.63 9.32
N GLY A 63 -8.03 7.80 9.01
CA GLY A 63 -9.28 8.26 8.41
C GLY A 63 -9.20 8.48 6.90
N PHE A 64 -8.16 7.97 6.23
CA PHE A 64 -8.05 7.98 4.77
C PHE A 64 -7.94 6.57 4.18
N SER A 65 -8.55 6.36 3.02
CA SER A 65 -8.45 5.15 2.21
C SER A 65 -8.00 5.47 0.79
N TRP A 66 -7.15 4.63 0.21
CA TRP A 66 -6.70 4.79 -1.17
C TRP A 66 -7.79 4.31 -2.13
N GLN A 67 -8.12 5.12 -3.15
CA GLN A 67 -9.11 4.78 -4.17
C GLN A 67 -8.69 5.26 -5.55
N GLY A 68 -8.97 4.45 -6.57
CA GLY A 68 -8.76 4.81 -7.98
C GLY A 68 -7.59 4.11 -8.66
N GLY A 69 -7.13 3.00 -8.08
CA GLY A 69 -6.09 2.16 -8.66
C GLY A 69 -4.69 2.76 -8.55
N GLU A 70 -3.82 2.42 -9.51
CA GLU A 70 -2.41 2.87 -9.51
C GLU A 70 -2.26 4.40 -9.58
N LYS A 71 -3.23 5.08 -10.21
CA LYS A 71 -3.30 6.55 -10.32
C LYS A 71 -4.29 7.16 -9.31
N GLY A 72 -4.69 6.38 -8.31
CA GLY A 72 -5.62 6.77 -7.29
C GLY A 72 -5.09 7.88 -6.37
N LYS A 73 -5.90 8.19 -5.37
CA LYS A 73 -5.54 9.15 -4.32
C LYS A 73 -6.13 8.72 -2.99
N TRP A 74 -5.56 9.23 -1.91
CA TRP A 74 -6.15 9.15 -0.59
C TRP A 74 -7.45 9.94 -0.54
N GLN A 75 -8.53 9.28 -0.13
CA GLN A 75 -9.84 9.87 0.11
C GLN A 75 -10.18 9.76 1.58
N LYS A 76 -10.79 10.81 2.13
CA LYS A 76 -11.28 10.79 3.51
C LYS A 76 -12.40 9.75 3.61
N SER A 77 -12.29 8.86 4.60
CA SER A 77 -13.26 7.80 4.91
C SER A 77 -14.21 8.23 6.01
#